data_AF-A0AAD8BJE3-F1
#
_entry.id   AF-A0AAD8BJE3-F1
#
_cell.length_a   1.000
_cell.length_b   1.000
_cell.length_c   1.000
_cell.angle_alpha   90.00
_cell.angle_beta   90.00
_cell.angle_gamma   90.00
#
_symmetry.space_group_name_H-M   'P 1'
#
loop_
_entity.id
_entity.type
_entity.pdbx_description
1 polymer ?
#
loop_
_entity_poly.entity_id
_entity_poly.type
_entity_poly.pdbx_seq_one_letter_code
_entity_poly.pdbx_strand_id
1 'polypeptide(L)'
;MEFVIALLVSLFTVSTTRGQDSDGGESHCFSFPGDTFLQFDFNNFNNSNDIYFSLKFKTRESNSVILYSRGSGTHYDDEAVFIRNGKVGYHLFNTSPTGVEGYFGAFFIGNELVNTNEWVTLHVYRMYRDVNSRQRRVHPKTGFAVEIQGVRHEYVDHLVRTDISLSNSIFIGGYSQPLSSTIKRFVGQIRDIREHSNGLAFETPTLNFMASVQTFCSEDSEVEPN
;
A
#
# COMPACT_ATOMS: atom_id res chain seq x y z
N MET A 1 11.83 -2.81 -74.88
CA MET A 1 12.85 -2.81 -73.81
C MET A 1 12.45 -1.70 -72.86
N GLU A 2 11.57 -2.02 -71.91
CA GLU A 2 11.04 -1.05 -70.94
C GLU A 2 10.93 -1.79 -69.61
N PHE A 3 11.77 -1.40 -68.65
CA PHE A 3 11.66 -1.82 -67.25
C PHE A 3 11.48 -0.54 -66.45
N VAL A 4 10.23 -0.27 -66.06
CA VAL A 4 9.91 0.74 -65.04
C VAL A 4 9.84 -0.01 -63.72
N ILE A 5 10.87 0.15 -62.88
CA ILE A 5 10.88 -0.34 -61.51
C ILE A 5 10.09 0.67 -60.67
N ALA A 6 8.86 0.35 -60.33
CA ALA A 6 8.07 1.09 -59.35
C ALA A 6 8.50 0.65 -57.94
N LEU A 7 9.22 1.52 -57.23
CA LEU A 7 9.60 1.31 -55.83
C LEU A 7 8.42 1.70 -54.93
N LEU A 8 7.66 0.72 -54.45
CA LEU A 8 6.63 0.91 -53.42
C LEU A 8 7.32 1.05 -52.05
N VAL A 9 7.44 2.28 -51.57
CA VAL A 9 7.81 2.55 -50.17
C VAL A 9 6.57 2.29 -49.31
N SER A 10 6.50 1.12 -48.68
CA SER A 10 5.49 0.85 -47.66
C SER A 10 5.83 1.66 -46.39
N LEU A 11 5.07 2.71 -46.13
CA LEU A 11 5.04 3.30 -44.78
C LEU A 11 4.47 2.25 -43.82
N PHE A 12 5.34 1.55 -43.10
CA PHE A 12 4.97 0.91 -41.85
C PHE A 12 4.72 2.05 -40.85
N THR A 13 3.46 2.50 -40.77
CA THR A 13 2.98 3.16 -39.57
C THR A 13 3.14 2.16 -38.43
N VAL A 14 4.15 2.36 -37.59
CA VAL A 14 4.24 1.74 -36.28
C VAL A 14 3.05 2.29 -35.50
N SER A 15 1.94 1.55 -35.50
CA SER A 15 0.87 1.74 -34.56
C SER A 15 1.47 1.51 -33.18
N THR A 16 1.80 2.59 -32.48
CA THR A 16 2.03 2.53 -31.04
C THR A 16 0.70 2.13 -30.43
N THR A 17 0.50 0.84 -30.21
CA THR A 17 -0.51 0.36 -29.27
C THR A 17 -0.09 0.93 -27.92
N ARG A 18 -0.69 2.06 -27.52
CA ARG A 18 -0.85 2.34 -26.10
C ARG A 18 -1.46 1.08 -25.52
N GLY A 19 -0.72 0.37 -24.67
CA GLY A 19 -1.31 -0.66 -23.84
C GLY A 19 -2.52 -0.03 -23.17
N GLN A 20 -3.70 -0.45 -23.59
CA GLN A 20 -4.88 -0.31 -22.74
C GLN A 20 -4.60 -1.26 -21.60
N ASP A 21 -4.14 -0.71 -20.47
CA ASP A 21 -4.27 -1.37 -19.19
C ASP A 21 -5.76 -1.68 -19.03
N SER A 22 -6.07 -2.96 -19.18
CA SER A 22 -7.40 -3.51 -19.00
C SER A 22 -7.69 -3.61 -17.51
N ASP A 23 -7.98 -2.48 -16.86
CA ASP A 23 -8.51 -2.43 -15.48
C ASP A 23 -10.01 -2.04 -15.52
N GLY A 24 -10.78 -2.81 -16.29
CA GLY A 24 -12.23 -2.66 -16.45
C GLY A 24 -13.08 -3.43 -15.42
N GLY A 25 -12.57 -3.63 -14.20
CA GLY A 25 -13.38 -4.02 -13.05
C GLY A 25 -13.61 -2.78 -12.19
N GLU A 26 -14.83 -2.56 -11.69
CA GLU A 26 -15.08 -1.45 -10.76
C GLU A 26 -14.11 -1.55 -9.57
N SER A 27 -13.12 -0.66 -9.57
CA SER A 27 -12.13 -0.53 -8.51
C SER A 27 -12.88 -0.12 -7.22
N HIS A 28 -12.99 -1.01 -6.24
CA HIS A 28 -13.55 -0.66 -4.94
C HIS A 28 -12.78 0.51 -4.34
N CYS A 29 -13.49 1.61 -4.07
CA CYS A 29 -12.93 2.83 -3.50
C CYS A 29 -13.61 3.17 -2.18
N PHE A 30 -12.83 3.69 -1.25
CA PHE A 30 -13.26 4.12 0.07
C PHE A 30 -12.86 5.57 0.32
N SER A 31 -13.81 6.42 0.73
CA SER A 31 -13.57 7.81 1.13
C SER A 31 -13.64 7.95 2.65
N PHE A 32 -12.56 8.40 3.26
CA PHE A 32 -12.37 8.50 4.71
C PHE A 32 -12.47 9.97 5.17
N PRO A 33 -13.34 10.27 6.15
CA PRO A 33 -13.54 11.61 6.69
C PRO A 33 -12.57 12.03 7.82
N GLY A 34 -11.68 11.15 8.31
CA GLY A 34 -10.68 11.50 9.34
C GLY A 34 -10.99 11.10 10.78
N ASP A 35 -12.15 10.52 11.04
CA ASP A 35 -12.57 10.09 12.40
C ASP A 35 -12.90 8.60 12.48
N THR A 36 -12.73 7.85 11.39
CA THR A 36 -13.11 6.44 11.24
C THR A 36 -12.01 5.56 10.64
N PHE A 37 -12.26 4.27 10.53
CA PHE A 37 -11.44 3.27 9.87
C PHE A 37 -12.32 2.12 9.36
N LEU A 38 -11.77 1.35 8.42
CA LEU A 38 -12.29 0.05 8.04
C LEU A 38 -11.46 -1.05 8.69
N GLN A 39 -12.10 -2.12 9.14
CA GLN A 39 -11.44 -3.35 9.56
C GLN A 39 -11.85 -4.48 8.63
N PHE A 40 -10.86 -5.26 8.21
CA PHE A 40 -11.02 -6.46 7.41
C PHE A 40 -10.46 -7.64 8.20
N ASP A 41 -11.27 -8.69 8.35
CA ASP A 41 -10.87 -9.94 8.97
C ASP A 41 -10.94 -11.05 7.93
N PHE A 42 -9.83 -11.74 7.71
CA PHE A 42 -9.76 -12.84 6.75
C PHE A 42 -9.58 -14.18 7.46
N ASN A 43 -10.46 -15.13 7.12
CA ASN A 43 -10.31 -16.51 7.54
C ASN A 43 -9.19 -17.18 6.75
N ASN A 44 -8.35 -17.99 7.41
CA ASN A 44 -7.22 -18.71 6.80
C ASN A 44 -6.15 -17.84 6.11
N PHE A 45 -6.11 -16.56 6.44
CA PHE A 45 -5.02 -15.66 6.06
C PHE A 45 -3.87 -15.80 7.06
N ASN A 46 -2.62 -15.87 6.58
CA ASN A 46 -1.46 -15.77 7.45
C ASN A 46 -0.87 -14.37 7.33
N ASN A 47 -1.27 -13.46 8.20
CA ASN A 47 -0.76 -12.10 8.17
C ASN A 47 0.70 -11.99 8.65
N SER A 48 1.29 -13.02 9.24
CA SER A 48 2.55 -12.85 9.96
C SER A 48 3.78 -12.85 9.05
N ASN A 49 3.77 -13.60 7.95
CA ASN A 49 4.95 -13.77 7.09
C ASN A 49 4.58 -13.71 5.60
N ASP A 50 5.55 -13.32 4.76
CA ASP A 50 5.46 -13.29 3.29
C ASP A 50 4.24 -12.52 2.77
N ILE A 51 4.23 -11.21 3.05
CA ILE A 51 3.11 -10.32 2.74
C ILE A 51 3.52 -9.28 1.72
N TYR A 52 2.63 -9.07 0.75
CA TYR A 52 2.73 -7.96 -0.18
C TYR A 52 1.36 -7.28 -0.33
N PHE A 53 1.21 -6.11 0.27
CA PHE A 53 0.05 -5.24 0.02
C PHE A 53 0.30 -4.28 -1.12
N SER A 54 -0.72 -4.02 -1.92
CA SER A 54 -0.78 -2.84 -2.79
C SER A 54 -2.09 -2.09 -2.58
N LEU A 55 -2.04 -0.76 -2.67
CA LEU A 55 -3.22 0.09 -2.72
C LEU A 55 -2.89 1.40 -3.44
N LYS A 56 -3.91 2.13 -3.86
CA LYS A 56 -3.77 3.52 -4.31
C LYS A 56 -4.43 4.44 -3.29
N PHE A 57 -3.79 5.54 -2.95
CA PHE A 57 -4.37 6.54 -2.05
C PHE A 57 -4.21 7.96 -2.58
N LYS A 58 -5.08 8.86 -2.13
CA LYS A 58 -5.08 10.28 -2.44
C LYS A 58 -5.45 11.07 -1.20
N THR A 59 -4.64 12.05 -0.82
CA THR A 59 -4.85 12.85 0.40
C THR A 59 -4.10 14.19 0.36
N ARG A 60 -4.53 15.13 1.21
CA ARG A 60 -3.82 16.39 1.56
C ARG A 60 -3.23 16.35 2.97
N GLU A 61 -3.53 15.32 3.76
CA GLU A 61 -3.11 15.23 5.14
C GLU A 61 -1.61 15.03 5.27
N SER A 62 -0.99 15.77 6.19
CA SER A 62 0.43 15.63 6.47
C SER A 62 0.74 14.54 7.50
N ASN A 63 -0.25 14.12 8.30
CA ASN A 63 -0.07 13.15 9.38
C ASN A 63 -1.28 12.23 9.52
N SER A 64 -1.18 11.00 9.04
CA SER A 64 -2.30 10.05 9.06
C SER A 64 -1.83 8.59 9.01
N VAL A 65 -2.63 7.64 9.51
CA VAL A 65 -2.40 6.20 9.30
C VAL A 65 -3.11 5.74 8.03
N ILE A 66 -2.43 4.99 7.16
CA ILE A 66 -3.01 4.38 5.96
C ILE A 66 -3.41 2.93 6.25
N LEU A 67 -2.49 2.14 6.80
CA LEU A 67 -2.68 0.72 7.09
C LEU A 67 -2.13 0.44 8.48
N TYR A 68 -2.83 -0.41 9.24
CA TYR A 68 -2.38 -0.86 10.55
C TYR A 68 -2.77 -2.31 10.79
N SER A 69 -1.88 -3.07 11.41
CA SER A 69 -2.16 -4.39 11.95
C SER A 69 -1.45 -4.57 13.28
N ARG A 70 -2.08 -5.30 14.19
CA ARG A 70 -1.60 -5.57 15.54
C ARG A 70 -1.74 -7.05 15.83
N GLY A 71 -0.74 -7.66 16.44
CA GLY A 71 -0.87 -9.01 16.96
C GLY A 71 -1.76 -9.09 18.20
N SER A 72 -2.11 -10.31 18.58
CA SER A 72 -2.94 -10.60 19.74
C SER A 72 -2.12 -11.29 20.84
N GLY A 73 -2.50 -11.08 22.10
CA GLY A 73 -1.85 -11.73 23.25
C GLY A 73 -0.87 -10.84 24.02
N THR A 74 0.07 -11.45 24.74
CA THR A 74 1.05 -10.77 25.61
C THR A 74 2.37 -10.44 24.92
N HIS A 75 2.66 -11.10 23.80
CA HIS A 75 3.81 -10.85 22.94
C HIS A 75 3.31 -10.72 21.51
N TYR A 76 3.29 -9.50 20.99
CA TYR A 76 2.81 -9.22 19.65
C TYR A 76 3.61 -8.09 19.00
N ASP A 77 3.59 -8.12 17.68
CA ASP A 77 4.12 -7.05 16.85
C ASP A 77 3.01 -6.10 16.44
N ASP A 78 3.41 -4.88 16.09
CA ASP A 78 2.57 -3.88 15.44
C ASP A 78 3.22 -3.53 14.08
N GLU A 79 2.41 -3.48 13.03
CA GLU A 79 2.79 -2.94 11.74
C GLU A 79 1.91 -1.74 11.41
N ALA A 80 2.52 -0.66 10.91
CA ALA A 80 1.76 0.44 10.33
C ALA A 80 2.47 1.03 9.12
N VAL A 81 1.62 1.52 8.21
CA VAL A 81 2.01 2.47 7.17
C VAL A 81 1.28 3.77 7.44
N PHE A 82 2.03 4.86 7.47
CA PHE A 82 1.54 6.16 7.87
C PHE A 82 2.15 7.26 7.02
N ILE A 83 1.52 8.42 7.01
CA ILE A 83 2.05 9.67 6.49
C ILE A 83 2.54 10.48 7.69
N ARG A 84 3.75 11.02 7.60
CA ARG A 84 4.30 11.96 8.59
C ARG A 84 5.03 13.08 7.87
N ASN A 85 4.66 14.33 8.20
CA ASN A 85 5.14 15.51 7.49
C ASN A 85 5.00 15.39 5.95
N GLY A 86 3.88 14.81 5.50
CA GLY A 86 3.57 14.64 4.07
C GLY A 86 4.30 13.49 3.37
N LYS A 87 5.11 12.69 4.09
CA LYS A 87 5.90 11.58 3.52
C LYS A 87 5.41 10.24 4.05
N VAL A 88 5.51 9.19 3.23
CA VAL A 88 5.16 7.83 3.68
C VAL A 88 6.25 7.29 4.62
N GLY A 89 5.79 6.64 5.67
CA GLY A 89 6.59 5.89 6.62
C GLY A 89 6.04 4.49 6.81
N TYR A 90 6.94 3.55 7.06
CA TYR A 90 6.64 2.18 7.42
C TYR A 90 7.26 1.88 8.78
N HIS A 91 6.50 1.23 9.65
CA HIS A 91 7.05 0.58 10.82
C HIS A 91 6.60 -0.88 10.93
N LEU A 92 7.51 -1.71 11.43
CA LEU A 92 7.24 -3.02 12.01
C LEU A 92 7.99 -3.06 13.33
N PHE A 93 7.29 -3.22 14.44
CA PHE A 93 7.85 -3.10 15.78
C PHE A 93 7.32 -4.16 16.73
N ASN A 94 8.19 -4.71 17.57
CA ASN A 94 7.82 -5.67 18.61
C ASN A 94 7.54 -4.95 19.92
N THR A 95 6.32 -5.09 20.46
CA THR A 95 5.91 -4.40 21.68
C THR A 95 6.19 -5.17 22.98
N SER A 96 6.84 -6.34 22.91
CA SER A 96 7.07 -7.22 24.06
C SER A 96 7.95 -6.54 25.13
N PRO A 97 7.50 -6.47 26.40
CA PRO A 97 8.22 -5.79 27.48
C PRO A 97 9.53 -6.48 27.88
N THR A 98 9.78 -7.71 27.44
CA THR A 98 11.01 -8.42 27.79
C THR A 98 12.19 -7.99 26.92
N GLY A 99 11.99 -7.49 25.68
CA GLY A 99 13.09 -7.20 24.76
C GLY A 99 14.08 -8.36 24.54
N VAL A 100 13.71 -9.59 24.93
CA VAL A 100 14.62 -10.72 25.14
C VAL A 100 14.73 -11.66 23.94
N GLU A 101 14.04 -11.40 22.83
CA GLU A 101 14.17 -12.25 21.61
C GLU A 101 14.76 -11.50 20.41
N GLY A 102 15.73 -10.61 20.69
CA GLY A 102 16.61 -10.06 19.66
C GLY A 102 16.01 -8.89 18.89
N TYR A 103 16.80 -7.82 18.77
CA TYR A 103 16.51 -6.65 17.95
C TYR A 103 15.97 -7.03 16.57
N PHE A 104 14.70 -6.79 16.23
CA PHE A 104 14.32 -6.71 14.81
C PHE A 104 12.97 -6.01 14.58
N GLY A 105 13.04 -4.77 14.11
CA GLY A 105 11.93 -4.07 13.49
C GLY A 105 12.31 -3.64 12.07
N ALA A 106 11.45 -2.87 11.44
CA ALA A 106 11.80 -2.08 10.27
C ALA A 106 11.23 -0.69 10.50
N PHE A 107 12.02 0.34 10.23
CA PHE A 107 11.55 1.71 10.26
C PHE A 107 12.13 2.45 9.06
N PHE A 108 11.25 2.84 8.16
CA PHE A 108 11.62 3.54 6.93
C PHE A 108 10.76 4.78 6.80
N ILE A 109 11.37 5.88 6.36
CA ILE A 109 10.68 7.12 6.00
C ILE A 109 11.14 7.48 4.59
N GLY A 110 10.18 7.66 3.69
CA GLY A 110 10.45 8.09 2.32
C GLY A 110 10.86 9.56 2.27
N ASN A 111 11.33 10.00 1.11
CA ASN A 111 11.72 11.40 0.91
C ASN A 111 10.65 12.21 0.17
N GLU A 112 9.76 11.51 -0.51
CA GLU A 112 8.76 12.03 -1.44
C GLU A 112 7.54 12.56 -0.69
N LEU A 113 7.01 13.69 -1.15
CA LEU A 113 5.73 14.21 -0.69
C LEU A 113 4.59 13.46 -1.38
N VAL A 114 3.66 12.93 -0.58
CA VAL A 114 2.48 12.18 -1.05
C VAL A 114 1.17 12.87 -0.73
N ASN A 115 1.21 13.97 0.02
CA ASN A 115 0.03 14.75 0.41
C ASN A 115 -0.34 15.82 -0.63
N THR A 116 -0.17 15.49 -1.91
CA THR A 116 -0.35 16.41 -3.05
C THR A 116 -1.77 16.43 -3.60
N ASN A 117 -2.68 15.63 -3.03
CA ASN A 117 -4.01 15.34 -3.59
C ASN A 117 -3.99 14.63 -4.96
N GLU A 118 -2.86 14.01 -5.32
CA GLU A 118 -2.75 13.13 -6.48
C GLU A 118 -2.84 11.66 -6.05
N TRP A 119 -3.15 10.78 -7.01
CA TRP A 119 -3.11 9.34 -6.76
C TRP A 119 -1.67 8.86 -6.63
N VAL A 120 -1.37 8.20 -5.51
CA VAL A 120 -0.11 7.53 -5.22
C VAL A 120 -0.35 6.04 -5.09
N THR A 121 0.41 5.22 -5.81
CA THR A 121 0.40 3.76 -5.59
C THR A 121 1.36 3.43 -4.47
N LEU A 122 0.90 2.69 -3.47
CA LEU A 122 1.69 2.21 -2.35
C LEU A 122 1.84 0.70 -2.47
N HIS A 123 3.07 0.23 -2.26
CA HIS A 123 3.40 -1.18 -2.09
C HIS A 123 4.04 -1.38 -0.72
N VAL A 124 3.60 -2.39 0.02
CA VAL A 124 4.11 -2.70 1.35
C VAL A 124 4.59 -4.14 1.36
N TYR A 125 5.79 -4.37 1.87
CA TYR A 125 6.45 -5.66 1.89
C TYR A 125 6.76 -6.05 3.32
N ARG A 126 6.40 -7.27 3.72
CA ARG A 126 6.90 -7.90 4.94
C ARG A 126 7.41 -9.29 4.62
N MET A 127 8.72 -9.50 4.76
CA MET A 127 9.37 -10.78 4.47
C MET A 127 8.99 -11.33 3.08
N TYR A 128 8.66 -10.44 2.15
CA TYR A 128 8.18 -10.82 0.81
C TYR A 128 9.32 -11.49 0.05
N ARG A 129 9.03 -12.62 -0.60
CA ARG A 129 10.02 -13.38 -1.36
C ARG A 129 10.41 -12.67 -2.65
N ASP A 130 11.46 -11.86 -2.59
CA ASP A 130 12.04 -11.23 -3.78
C ASP A 130 13.00 -12.19 -4.47
N VAL A 131 12.67 -12.58 -5.71
CA VAL A 131 13.47 -13.52 -6.50
C VAL A 131 14.47 -12.72 -7.33
N ASN A 132 15.74 -12.74 -6.91
CA ASN A 132 16.80 -12.20 -7.74
C ASN A 132 17.02 -13.14 -8.95
N SER A 133 16.50 -12.75 -10.11
CA SER A 133 16.54 -13.53 -11.36
C SER A 133 17.95 -13.88 -11.82
N ARG A 134 18.98 -13.09 -11.45
CA ARG A 134 20.38 -13.33 -11.82
C ARG A 134 21.05 -14.36 -10.91
N GLN A 135 20.71 -14.37 -9.62
CA GLN A 135 21.34 -15.25 -8.63
C GLN A 135 20.50 -16.49 -8.29
N ARG A 136 19.24 -16.56 -8.75
CA ARG A 136 18.27 -17.61 -8.39
C ARG A 136 18.15 -17.82 -6.88
N ARG A 137 18.37 -16.75 -6.11
CA ARG A 137 18.24 -16.73 -4.65
C ARG A 137 17.05 -15.87 -4.28
N VAL A 138 16.27 -16.37 -3.34
CA VAL A 138 15.18 -15.64 -2.71
C VAL A 138 15.77 -14.86 -1.56
N HIS A 139 15.63 -13.55 -1.60
CA HIS A 139 15.95 -12.68 -0.47
C HIS A 139 14.63 -12.14 0.09
N PRO A 140 14.40 -12.18 1.41
CA PRO A 140 13.24 -11.51 1.97
C PRO A 140 13.35 -10.01 1.70
N LYS A 141 12.21 -9.35 1.56
CA LYS A 141 12.09 -7.91 1.35
C LYS A 141 11.09 -7.35 2.35
N THR A 142 11.52 -6.33 3.10
CA THR A 142 10.68 -5.67 4.11
C THR A 142 10.80 -4.16 3.97
N GLY A 143 9.67 -3.45 4.00
CA GLY A 143 9.59 -2.00 3.85
C GLY A 143 8.45 -1.60 2.91
N PHE A 144 8.65 -0.56 2.10
CA PHE A 144 7.63 -0.09 1.17
C PHE A 144 8.21 0.49 -0.12
N ALA A 145 7.36 0.66 -1.12
CA ALA A 145 7.63 1.49 -2.29
C ALA A 145 6.42 2.39 -2.58
N VAL A 146 6.68 3.58 -3.10
CA VAL A 146 5.65 4.48 -3.62
C VAL A 146 5.87 4.73 -5.10
N GLU A 147 4.80 4.76 -5.87
CA GLU A 147 4.82 5.18 -7.27
C GLU A 147 4.06 6.51 -7.40
N ILE A 148 4.77 7.52 -7.88
CA ILE A 148 4.26 8.88 -8.06
C ILE A 148 4.53 9.24 -9.51
N GLN A 149 3.48 9.51 -10.29
CA GLN A 149 3.59 9.88 -11.70
C GLN A 149 4.41 8.88 -12.53
N GLY A 150 4.27 7.58 -12.25
CA GLY A 150 5.00 6.50 -12.93
C GLY A 150 6.44 6.29 -12.48
N VAL A 151 6.94 7.09 -11.53
CA VAL A 151 8.27 6.93 -10.94
C VAL A 151 8.15 6.19 -9.63
N ARG A 152 8.87 5.06 -9.52
CA ARG A 152 8.88 4.20 -8.34
C ARG A 152 10.06 4.52 -7.43
N HIS A 153 9.76 4.80 -6.16
CA HIS A 153 10.72 5.07 -5.09
C HIS A 153 10.61 3.97 -4.04
N GLU A 154 11.71 3.29 -3.73
CA GLU A 154 11.70 2.08 -2.90
C GLU A 154 12.58 2.23 -1.65
N TYR A 155 12.02 1.86 -0.50
CA TYR A 155 12.62 1.97 0.83
C TYR A 155 12.46 0.63 1.55
N VAL A 156 13.41 -0.26 1.32
CA VAL A 156 13.39 -1.64 1.83
C VAL A 156 14.75 -2.08 2.34
N ASP A 157 14.74 -3.11 3.19
CA ASP A 157 15.92 -3.93 3.45
C ASP A 157 15.65 -5.40 3.11
N HIS A 158 16.72 -6.19 3.19
CA HIS A 158 16.70 -7.62 2.94
C HIS A 158 17.07 -8.45 4.16
N LEU A 159 16.81 -7.90 5.35
CA LEU A 159 17.11 -8.57 6.60
C LEU A 159 16.05 -9.64 6.90
N VAL A 160 16.54 -10.83 7.25
CA VAL A 160 15.67 -11.95 7.68
C VAL A 160 15.12 -11.61 9.06
N ARG A 161 13.80 -11.67 9.20
CA ARG A 161 13.05 -11.51 10.45
C ARG A 161 12.29 -12.80 10.73
N THR A 162 12.33 -13.27 11.97
CA THR A 162 11.59 -14.46 12.41
C THR A 162 10.57 -14.07 13.47
N ASP A 163 9.63 -14.97 13.73
CA ASP A 163 8.70 -14.89 14.86
C ASP A 163 7.81 -13.64 14.89
N ILE A 164 7.59 -13.02 13.72
CA ILE A 164 6.59 -11.97 13.56
C ILE A 164 5.22 -12.55 13.90
N SER A 165 4.47 -11.87 14.76
CA SER A 165 3.17 -12.29 15.27
C SER A 165 2.17 -11.15 15.14
N LEU A 166 1.37 -11.22 14.07
CA LEU A 166 0.29 -10.27 13.75
C LEU A 166 -1.04 -11.00 13.65
N SER A 167 -2.12 -10.33 14.06
CA SER A 167 -3.47 -10.87 13.90
C SER A 167 -3.88 -10.80 12.43
N ASN A 168 -4.91 -11.56 12.07
CA ASN A 168 -5.48 -11.51 10.73
C ASN A 168 -6.35 -10.27 10.47
N SER A 169 -6.55 -9.44 11.49
CA SER A 169 -7.26 -8.18 11.37
C SER A 169 -6.34 -7.12 10.76
N ILE A 170 -6.82 -6.50 9.69
CA ILE A 170 -6.15 -5.39 9.03
C ILE A 170 -7.08 -4.18 9.10
N PHE A 171 -6.52 -3.07 9.57
CA PHE A 171 -7.20 -1.79 9.65
C PHE A 171 -6.71 -0.90 8.53
N ILE A 172 -7.65 -0.28 7.80
CA ILE A 172 -7.38 0.70 6.75
C ILE A 172 -7.93 2.05 7.17
N GLY A 173 -7.13 3.09 6.98
CA GLY A 173 -7.46 4.47 7.30
C GLY A 173 -7.41 4.80 8.80
N GLY A 174 -7.01 3.88 9.67
CA GLY A 174 -6.92 4.17 11.10
C GLY A 174 -6.59 2.95 11.94
N TYR A 175 -6.96 3.02 13.21
CA TYR A 175 -6.63 2.07 14.26
C TYR A 175 -7.79 1.92 15.24
N SER A 176 -7.88 0.75 15.89
CA SER A 176 -8.82 0.51 17.00
C SER A 176 -8.39 1.24 18.27
N GLN A 177 -7.08 1.44 18.49
CA GLN A 177 -6.51 2.16 19.62
C GLN A 177 -5.47 3.20 19.15
N PRO A 178 -5.45 4.43 19.69
CA PRO A 178 -4.49 5.46 19.30
C PRO A 178 -3.03 5.03 19.39
N LEU A 179 -2.28 5.19 18.28
CA LEU A 179 -0.85 4.87 18.21
C LEU A 179 0.03 6.01 18.73
N SER A 180 -0.43 7.25 18.53
CA SER A 180 0.30 8.48 18.85
C SER A 180 -0.71 9.63 18.95
N SER A 181 -0.34 10.70 19.67
CA SER A 181 -1.11 11.95 19.68
C SER A 181 -0.97 12.74 18.37
N THR A 182 0.05 12.45 17.55
CA THR A 182 0.37 13.21 16.33
C THR A 182 -0.10 12.55 15.04
N ILE A 183 -0.23 11.22 15.02
CA ILE A 183 -0.72 10.48 13.85
C ILE A 183 -2.21 10.28 14.00
N LYS A 184 -2.98 10.85 13.08
CA LYS A 184 -4.44 10.80 13.09
C LYS A 184 -4.97 9.68 12.19
N ARG A 185 -6.29 9.46 12.20
CA ARG A 185 -6.95 8.65 11.19
C ARG A 185 -6.88 9.34 9.82
N PHE A 186 -7.05 8.57 8.77
CA PHE A 186 -6.90 9.01 7.39
C PHE A 186 -8.04 9.91 6.95
N VAL A 187 -7.71 10.99 6.24
CA VAL A 187 -8.64 11.78 5.45
C VAL A 187 -8.22 11.65 3.99
N GLY A 188 -9.15 11.32 3.11
CA GLY A 188 -8.88 11.16 1.69
C GLY A 188 -9.49 9.88 1.13
N GLN A 189 -8.96 9.40 0.02
CA GLN A 189 -9.50 8.25 -0.69
C GLN A 189 -8.47 7.13 -0.78
N ILE A 190 -8.92 5.88 -0.65
CA ILE A 190 -8.11 4.67 -0.85
C ILE A 190 -8.88 3.72 -1.77
N ARG A 191 -8.22 3.13 -2.75
CA ARG A 191 -8.78 2.15 -3.68
C ARG A 191 -7.79 1.05 -4.02
N ASP A 192 -8.25 0.02 -4.72
CA ASP A 192 -7.41 -1.06 -5.26
C ASP A 192 -6.59 -1.80 -4.20
N ILE A 193 -7.15 -1.96 -2.99
CA ILE A 193 -6.45 -2.59 -1.87
C ILE A 193 -6.40 -4.12 -2.10
N ARG A 194 -5.19 -4.66 -2.19
CA ARG A 194 -4.93 -6.09 -2.44
C ARG A 194 -3.79 -6.61 -1.56
N GLU A 195 -3.87 -7.87 -1.20
CA GLU A 195 -2.73 -8.64 -0.67
C GLU A 195 -2.41 -9.75 -1.68
N HIS A 196 -1.20 -9.71 -2.23
CA HIS A 196 -0.83 -10.50 -3.41
C HIS A 196 -0.38 -11.91 -3.07
N SER A 197 0.29 -12.13 -1.94
CA SER A 197 0.85 -13.44 -1.59
C SER A 197 -0.23 -14.48 -1.34
N ASN A 198 -1.38 -14.07 -0.78
CA ASN A 198 -2.54 -14.90 -0.51
C ASN A 198 -3.69 -14.67 -1.50
N GLY A 199 -3.55 -13.73 -2.45
CA GLY A 199 -4.54 -13.45 -3.49
C GLY A 199 -5.83 -12.82 -2.96
N LEU A 200 -5.74 -11.96 -1.95
CA LEU A 200 -6.90 -11.33 -1.30
C LEU A 200 -7.20 -9.94 -1.89
N ALA A 201 -8.49 -9.64 -2.04
CA ALA A 201 -9.01 -8.32 -2.36
C ALA A 201 -9.84 -7.78 -1.18
N PHE A 202 -9.70 -6.49 -0.90
CA PHE A 202 -10.31 -5.84 0.26
C PHE A 202 -11.56 -5.06 -0.18
N GLU A 203 -12.63 -5.81 -0.42
CA GLU A 203 -13.84 -5.27 -1.05
C GLU A 203 -14.93 -5.00 -0.01
N THR A 204 -15.14 -5.94 0.92
CA THR A 204 -16.17 -5.86 1.95
C THR A 204 -15.52 -5.81 3.34
N PRO A 205 -15.58 -4.68 4.05
CA PRO A 205 -15.04 -4.59 5.41
C PRO A 205 -15.91 -5.39 6.38
N THR A 206 -15.27 -6.08 7.32
CA THR A 206 -15.95 -6.71 8.46
C THR A 206 -16.58 -5.64 9.36
N LEU A 207 -15.93 -4.49 9.49
CA LEU A 207 -16.44 -3.35 10.26
C LEU A 207 -16.10 -2.04 9.55
N ASN A 208 -17.12 -1.19 9.39
CA ASN A 208 -16.99 0.23 9.06
C ASN A 208 -17.27 1.03 10.34
N PHE A 209 -16.22 1.47 11.03
CA PHE A 209 -16.36 2.11 12.33
C PHE A 209 -17.19 3.39 12.21
N MET A 210 -18.15 3.62 13.10
CA MET A 210 -19.10 4.75 13.01
C MET A 210 -19.90 4.84 11.68
N ALA A 211 -19.82 3.83 10.80
CA ALA A 211 -20.50 3.78 9.51
C ALA A 211 -20.32 5.03 8.61
N SER A 212 -19.18 5.72 8.71
CA SER A 212 -18.94 7.00 8.02
C SER A 212 -18.00 6.91 6.81
N VAL A 213 -17.33 5.78 6.59
CA VAL A 213 -16.56 5.56 5.34
C VAL A 213 -17.53 5.31 4.20
N GLN A 214 -17.40 6.10 3.13
CA GLN A 214 -18.20 5.94 1.90
C GLN A 214 -17.50 4.95 0.97
N THR A 215 -18.26 4.11 0.26
CA THR A 215 -17.73 3.08 -0.66
C THR A 215 -17.64 3.55 -2.11
N PHE A 216 -17.38 4.85 -2.30
CA PHE A 216 -17.13 5.46 -3.60
C PHE A 216 -16.09 6.58 -3.46
N CYS A 217 -15.35 6.83 -4.54
CA CYS A 217 -14.48 8.00 -4.67
C CYS A 217 -15.33 9.16 -5.21
N SER A 218 -15.25 10.34 -4.60
CA SER A 218 -15.71 11.56 -5.28
C SER A 218 -14.65 11.98 -6.30
N GLU A 219 -15.06 12.25 -7.54
CA GLU A 219 -14.25 13.09 -8.42
C GLU A 219 -14.10 14.46 -7.74
N ASP A 220 -12.91 15.03 -7.76
CA ASP A 220 -12.51 16.20 -6.98
C ASP A 220 -13.64 17.24 -6.84
N SER A 221 -14.16 17.41 -5.62
CA SER A 221 -14.76 18.69 -5.28
C SER A 221 -13.61 19.67 -5.11
N GLU A 222 -13.36 20.44 -6.17
CA GLU A 222 -12.69 21.74 -6.06
C GLU A 222 -13.52 22.59 -5.09
N VAL A 223 -13.27 22.42 -3.79
CA VAL A 223 -13.72 23.39 -2.81
C VAL A 223 -12.82 24.59 -3.01
N GLU A 224 -13.30 25.54 -3.82
CA GLU A 224 -12.71 26.87 -3.88
C GLU A 224 -12.56 27.41 -2.45
N PRO A 225 -11.36 27.87 -2.05
CA PRO A 225 -11.23 28.57 -0.79
C PRO A 225 -11.97 29.91 -0.93
N ASN A 226 -13.01 30.09 -0.11
CA ASN A 226 -13.58 31.42 0.16
C ASN A 226 -12.54 32.34 0.81
#